data_AF-A0A963C159-F1
#
_entry.id   AF-A0A963C159-F1
#
_cell.length_a   1.000
_cell.length_b   1.000
_cell.length_c   1.000
_cell.angle_alpha   90.00
_cell.angle_beta   90.00
_cell.angle_gamma   90.00
#
_symmetry.space_group_name_H-M   'P 1'
#
loop_
_entity.id
_entity.type
_entity.pdbx_description
1 polymer ?
#
loop_
_entity_poly.entity_id
_entity_poly.type
_entity_poly.pdbx_seq_one_letter_code
_entity_poly.pdbx_strand_id
1 'polypeptide(L)'
;MFSTQPAWVAHGLGGSVPPPSALIVVLGIALILNGLHLLWAASRQALNRMLLLYFSAGDFVWVVGTLGLLASGQWITTPLGTWATLVVAIAVGAFGILQFAGWRENGRRVAHP
;
A
#
# COMPACT_ATOMS: atom_id res chain seq x y z
N MET A 1 6.40 10.12 11.48
CA MET A 1 7.61 9.32 11.77
C MET A 1 8.41 8.98 10.52
N PHE A 2 7.84 8.37 9.47
CA PHE A 2 8.56 8.05 8.22
C PHE A 2 9.19 9.27 7.50
N SER A 3 8.54 10.44 7.57
CA SER A 3 9.02 11.67 6.90
C SER A 3 10.16 12.38 7.65
N THR A 4 10.26 12.21 8.96
CA THR A 4 11.16 13.02 9.80
C THR A 4 12.50 12.35 10.07
N GLN A 5 12.63 11.03 9.85
CA GLN A 5 13.87 10.28 10.10
C GLN A 5 14.15 9.16 9.06
N PRO A 6 14.40 9.52 7.79
CA PRO A 6 14.62 8.54 6.73
C PRO A 6 15.90 7.71 6.91
N ALA A 7 16.93 8.25 7.58
CA ALA A 7 18.20 7.55 7.82
C ALA A 7 18.06 6.34 8.75
N TRP A 8 17.23 6.45 9.80
CA TRP A 8 16.96 5.36 10.73
C TRP A 8 16.16 4.23 10.08
N VAL A 9 15.21 4.57 9.21
CA VAL A 9 14.41 3.60 8.45
C VAL A 9 15.29 2.87 7.43
N ALA A 10 16.18 3.60 6.73
CA ALA A 10 17.11 2.99 5.77
C ALA A 10 18.09 2.02 6.43
N HIS A 11 18.70 2.41 7.56
CA HIS A 11 19.64 1.58 8.32
C HIS A 11 18.95 0.40 9.05
N GLY A 12 17.68 0.59 9.45
CA GLY A 12 16.86 -0.46 10.05
C GLY A 12 16.37 -1.50 9.03
N LEU A 13 16.14 -1.11 7.77
CA LEU A 13 15.65 -1.98 6.69
C LEU A 13 16.76 -2.70 5.91
N GLY A 14 17.81 -1.97 5.53
CA GLY A 14 18.91 -2.51 4.74
C GLY A 14 20.15 -2.67 5.59
N GLY A 15 20.60 -3.92 5.75
CA GLY A 15 21.88 -4.20 6.38
C GLY A 15 23.03 -3.62 5.56
N SER A 16 23.49 -4.34 4.54
CA SER A 16 24.72 -4.00 3.80
C SER A 16 24.53 -3.01 2.64
N VAL A 17 23.31 -2.91 2.09
CA VAL A 17 22.94 -1.98 1.01
C VAL A 17 21.57 -1.37 1.32
N PRO A 18 21.53 -0.23 2.01
CA PRO A 18 20.28 0.44 2.34
C PRO A 18 19.56 0.95 1.08
N PRO A 19 18.21 0.91 1.05
CA PRO A 19 17.45 1.55 -0.03
C PRO A 19 17.75 3.05 -0.07
N PRO A 20 17.75 3.68 -1.26
CA PRO A 20 17.95 5.11 -1.38
C PRO A 20 16.94 5.88 -0.51
N SER A 21 17.41 6.81 0.31
CA SER A 21 16.55 7.61 1.21
C SER A 21 15.45 8.37 0.47
N ALA A 22 15.73 8.83 -0.76
CA ALA A 22 14.75 9.43 -1.65
C ALA A 22 13.59 8.49 -1.98
N LEU A 23 13.87 7.19 -2.19
CA LEU A 23 12.84 6.19 -2.46
C LEU A 23 11.91 6.02 -1.24
N ILE A 24 12.48 5.96 -0.03
CA ILE A 24 11.69 5.86 1.22
C ILE A 24 10.78 7.09 1.39
N VAL A 25 11.31 8.28 1.11
CA VAL A 25 10.53 9.53 1.19
C VAL A 25 9.40 9.54 0.16
N VAL A 26 9.68 9.18 -1.09
CA VAL A 26 8.66 9.10 -2.16
C VAL A 26 7.58 8.09 -1.80
N LEU A 27 7.94 6.90 -1.30
CA LEU A 27 6.98 5.89 -0.85
C LEU A 27 6.14 6.40 0.33
N GLY A 28 6.75 7.10 1.29
CA GLY A 28 6.04 7.70 2.41
C GLY A 28 5.03 8.77 1.97
N ILE A 29 5.41 9.65 1.04
CA ILE A 29 4.51 10.66 0.47
C ILE A 29 3.38 9.98 -0.31
N ALA A 30 3.70 8.99 -1.15
CA ALA A 30 2.71 8.25 -1.92
C ALA A 30 1.66 7.59 -1.02
N LEU A 31 2.07 6.99 0.11
CA LEU A 31 1.17 6.40 1.10
C LEU A 31 0.27 7.44 1.78
N ILE A 32 0.81 8.61 2.13
CA ILE A 32 0.01 9.70 2.72
C ILE A 32 -1.03 10.19 1.71
N LEU A 33 -0.64 10.41 0.46
CA LEU A 33 -1.56 10.81 -0.61
C LEU A 33 -2.61 9.73 -0.86
N ASN A 34 -2.23 8.45 -0.86
CA ASN A 34 -3.17 7.34 -1.00
C ASN A 34 -4.19 7.31 0.15
N GLY A 35 -3.73 7.45 1.40
CA GLY A 35 -4.60 7.51 2.57
C GLY A 35 -5.56 8.71 2.55
N LEU A 36 -5.08 9.88 2.14
CA LEU A 36 -5.92 11.07 2.00
C LEU A 36 -6.96 10.92 0.89
N HIS A 37 -6.56 10.30 -0.23
CA HIS A 37 -7.46 10.01 -1.35
C HIS A 37 -8.52 8.97 -0.96
N LEU A 38 -8.17 7.99 -0.13
CA LEU A 38 -9.12 7.02 0.45
C LEU A 38 -10.12 7.69 1.41
N LEU A 39 -9.66 8.57 2.29
CA LEU A 39 -10.54 9.32 3.21
C LEU A 39 -11.52 10.20 2.44
N TRP A 40 -11.05 10.87 1.40
CA TRP A 40 -11.91 11.63 0.51
C TRP A 40 -12.93 10.74 -0.21
N ALA A 41 -12.49 9.60 -0.77
CA ALA A 41 -13.38 8.64 -1.43
C ALA A 41 -14.44 8.07 -0.47
N ALA A 42 -14.06 7.77 0.77
CA ALA A 42 -14.96 7.29 1.82
C ALA A 42 -15.99 8.34 2.25
N SER A 43 -15.68 9.63 2.13
CA SER A 43 -16.61 10.72 2.39
C SER A 43 -17.62 10.99 1.27
N ARG A 44 -17.49 10.32 0.11
CA ARG A 44 -18.46 10.46 -0.98
C ARG A 44 -19.65 9.52 -0.76
N GLN A 45 -20.86 10.09 -0.78
CA GLN A 45 -22.13 9.39 -0.56
C GLN A 45 -22.44 8.31 -1.61
N ALA A 46 -21.88 8.43 -2.82
CA ALA A 46 -22.03 7.47 -3.90
C ALA A 46 -20.72 6.72 -4.14
N LEU A 47 -20.74 5.41 -3.93
CA LEU A 47 -19.65 4.49 -4.27
C LEU A 47 -19.44 4.49 -5.79
N ASN A 48 -18.40 5.17 -6.27
CA ASN A 48 -18.02 5.12 -7.68
C ASN A 48 -17.25 3.82 -7.96
N ARG A 49 -17.87 2.89 -8.70
CA ARG A 49 -17.31 1.58 -9.05
C ARG A 49 -15.92 1.67 -9.70
N MET A 50 -15.71 2.63 -10.61
CA MET A 50 -14.41 2.80 -11.29
C MET A 50 -13.30 3.18 -10.29
N LEU A 51 -13.65 4.00 -9.30
CA LEU A 51 -12.71 4.45 -8.27
C LEU A 51 -12.25 3.29 -7.38
N LEU A 52 -13.18 2.41 -6.98
CA LEU A 52 -12.86 1.22 -6.16
C LEU A 52 -11.93 0.25 -6.89
N LEU A 53 -12.13 0.06 -8.21
CA LEU A 53 -11.27 -0.80 -9.01
C LEU A 53 -9.86 -0.21 -9.16
N TYR A 54 -9.76 1.11 -9.36
CA TYR A 54 -8.49 1.82 -9.48
C TYR A 54 -7.63 1.66 -8.22
N PHE A 55 -8.21 1.91 -7.04
CA PHE A 55 -7.48 1.75 -5.78
C PHE A 55 -7.13 0.29 -5.46
N SER A 56 -8.06 -0.64 -5.67
CA SER A 56 -7.82 -2.07 -5.47
C SER A 56 -6.68 -2.59 -6.38
N ALA A 57 -6.62 -2.14 -7.63
CA ALA A 57 -5.52 -2.46 -8.53
C ALA A 57 -4.19 -1.88 -8.04
N GLY A 58 -4.19 -0.63 -7.56
CA GLY A 58 -3.02 -0.01 -6.95
C GLY A 58 -2.49 -0.77 -5.74
N ASP A 59 -3.38 -1.15 -4.82
CA ASP A 59 -3.05 -1.95 -3.63
C ASP A 59 -2.50 -3.34 -4.02
N PHE A 60 -3.04 -3.95 -5.08
CA PHE A 60 -2.56 -5.25 -5.57
C PHE A 60 -1.15 -5.14 -6.18
N VAL A 61 -0.92 -4.13 -7.02
CA VAL A 61 0.42 -3.83 -7.56
C VAL A 61 1.41 -3.56 -6.43
N TRP A 62 0.98 -2.85 -5.39
CA TRP A 62 1.81 -2.57 -4.21
C TRP A 62 2.20 -3.84 -3.47
N VAL A 63 1.25 -4.75 -3.22
CA VAL A 63 1.53 -6.04 -2.57
C VAL A 63 2.48 -6.89 -3.41
N VAL A 64 2.24 -6.99 -4.73
CA VAL A 64 3.11 -7.74 -5.64
C VAL A 64 4.53 -7.15 -5.67
N GLY A 65 4.67 -5.83 -5.77
CA GLY A 65 5.96 -5.15 -5.72
C GLY A 65 6.69 -5.37 -4.40
N THR A 66 5.95 -5.35 -3.29
CA THR A 66 6.49 -5.61 -1.94
C THR A 66 7.00 -7.04 -1.80
N LEU A 67 6.24 -8.02 -2.28
CA LEU A 67 6.65 -9.43 -2.27
C LEU A 67 7.85 -9.67 -3.19
N GLY A 68 7.89 -9.04 -4.36
CA GLY A 68 9.02 -9.11 -5.28
C GLY A 68 10.30 -8.56 -4.67
N LEU A 69 10.22 -7.42 -3.97
CA LEU A 69 11.34 -6.84 -3.21
C LEU A 69 11.83 -7.79 -2.11
N LEU A 70 10.93 -8.37 -1.32
CA LEU A 70 11.29 -9.37 -0.30
C LEU A 70 11.96 -10.60 -0.92
N ALA A 71 11.39 -11.14 -2.01
CA ALA A 71 11.91 -12.34 -2.67
C ALA A 71 13.28 -12.11 -3.33
N SER A 72 13.55 -10.89 -3.80
CA SER A 72 14.85 -10.51 -4.36
C SER A 72 15.95 -10.38 -3.30
N GLY A 73 15.59 -10.30 -2.01
CA GLY A 73 16.53 -10.02 -0.92
C GLY A 73 17.21 -8.65 -1.04
N GLN A 74 16.67 -7.78 -1.90
CA GLN A 74 17.24 -6.48 -2.21
C GLN A 74 16.61 -5.43 -1.28
N TRP A 75 17.46 -4.62 -0.64
CA TRP A 75 17.11 -3.53 0.29
C TRP A 75 16.41 -3.89 1.60
N ILE A 76 15.68 -5.00 1.68
CA ILE A 76 15.01 -5.49 2.90
C ILE A 76 15.68 -6.79 3.33
N THR A 77 16.68 -6.69 4.19
CA THR A 77 17.50 -7.83 4.61
C THR A 77 17.47 -8.09 6.11
N THR A 78 16.91 -7.16 6.89
CA THR A 78 16.85 -7.30 8.35
C THR A 78 15.56 -8.02 8.77
N PRO A 79 15.59 -8.87 9.82
CA PRO A 79 14.39 -9.54 10.32
C PRO A 79 13.27 -8.56 10.69
N LEU A 80 13.62 -7.43 11.32
CA LEU A 80 12.66 -6.39 11.69
C LEU A 80 12.07 -5.70 10.45
N GLY A 81 12.89 -5.44 9.44
CA GLY A 81 12.45 -4.84 8.18
C GLY A 81 11.49 -5.73 7.40
N THR A 82 11.76 -7.03 7.38
CA THR A 82 10.87 -8.04 6.78
C THR A 82 9.52 -8.05 7.50
N TRP A 83 9.49 -8.11 8.83
CA TRP A 83 8.24 -8.08 9.60
C TRP A 83 7.44 -6.80 9.38
N ALA A 84 8.09 -5.64 9.45
CA ALA A 84 7.43 -4.36 9.22
C ALA A 84 6.82 -4.29 7.81
N THR A 85 7.55 -4.76 6.81
CA THR A 85 7.10 -4.77 5.42
C THR A 85 5.93 -5.73 5.21
N LEU A 86 5.96 -6.92 5.83
CA LEU A 86 4.87 -7.88 5.79
C LEU A 86 3.59 -7.34 6.42
N VAL A 87 3.69 -6.65 7.57
CA VAL A 87 2.54 -6.04 8.23
C VAL A 87 1.87 -5.00 7.32
N VAL A 88 2.66 -4.15 6.67
CA VAL A 88 2.13 -3.16 5.71
C VAL A 88 1.52 -3.87 4.49
N ALA A 89 2.18 -4.88 3.93
CA ALA A 89 1.66 -5.64 2.80
C ALA A 89 0.31 -6.31 3.12
N ILE A 90 0.17 -6.89 4.31
CA ILE A 90 -1.09 -7.50 4.77
C ILE A 90 -2.18 -6.44 4.92
N ALA A 91 -1.88 -5.30 5.54
CA ALA A 91 -2.85 -4.22 5.71
C ALA A 91 -3.35 -3.67 4.36
N VAL A 92 -2.42 -3.38 3.45
CA VAL A 92 -2.74 -2.91 2.08
C VAL A 92 -3.51 -3.96 1.30
N GLY A 93 -3.13 -5.24 1.39
CA GLY A 93 -3.84 -6.34 0.76
C GLY A 93 -5.27 -6.50 1.28
N ALA A 94 -5.48 -6.38 2.60
CA ALA A 94 -6.81 -6.41 3.20
C ALA A 94 -7.69 -5.26 2.69
N PHE A 95 -7.13 -4.05 2.56
CA PHE A 95 -7.85 -2.92 1.97
C PHE A 95 -8.18 -3.15 0.49
N GLY A 96 -7.25 -3.70 -0.30
CA GLY A 96 -7.51 -4.05 -1.70
C GLY A 96 -8.66 -5.05 -1.85
N ILE A 97 -8.75 -6.05 -0.95
CA ILE A 97 -9.83 -7.05 -0.92
C ILE A 97 -11.16 -6.40 -0.54
N LEU A 98 -11.20 -5.56 0.49
CA LEU A 98 -12.42 -4.87 0.91
C LEU A 98 -12.97 -3.95 -0.20
N GLN A 99 -12.08 -3.27 -0.92
CA GLN A 99 -12.45 -2.42 -2.06
C GLN A 99 -12.96 -3.24 -3.24
N PHE A 100 -12.36 -4.40 -3.52
CA PHE A 100 -12.88 -5.32 -4.54
C PHE A 100 -14.25 -5.89 -4.16
N ALA A 101 -14.46 -6.24 -2.89
CA ALA A 101 -15.74 -6.70 -2.38
C ALA A 101 -16.83 -5.61 -2.52
N GLY A 102 -16.51 -4.36 -2.16
CA GLY A 102 -17.39 -3.22 -2.37
C GLY A 102 -17.73 -2.98 -3.85
N TRP A 103 -16.76 -3.15 -4.76
CA TRP A 103 -16.99 -3.09 -6.20
C TRP A 103 -17.96 -4.17 -6.69
N ARG A 104 -17.79 -5.42 -6.21
CA ARG A 104 -18.65 -6.55 -6.59
C ARG A 104 -20.08 -6.34 -6.12
N GLU A 105 -20.26 -5.93 -4.86
CA GLU A 105 -21.58 -5.69 -4.27
C GLU A 105 -22.33 -4.55 -4.96
N ASN A 106 -21.65 -3.43 -5.26
CA ASN A 106 -22.24 -2.32 -6.01
C ASN A 106 -22.72 -2.76 -7.41
N GLY A 107 -21.99 -3.67 -8.07
CA GLY A 107 -22.43 -4.23 -9.35
C GLY A 107 -23.71 -5.05 -9.27
N ARG A 108 -23.89 -5.83 -8.19
CA ARG A 108 -25.12 -6.59 -7.95
C ARG A 108 -26.33 -5.68 -7.74
N ARG A 109 -26.17 -4.58 -7.00
CA ARG A 109 -27.26 -3.61 -6.72
C ARG A 109 -27.73 -2.89 -7.98
N VAL A 110 -26.85 -2.61 -8.93
CA VAL A 110 -27.21 -1.98 -10.21
C VAL A 110 -27.90 -2.97 -11.16
N ALA A 111 -27.58 -4.27 -11.08
CA ALA A 111 -28.16 -5.31 -11.94
C ALA A 111 -29.55 -5.79 -11.49
N HIS A 112 -29.92 -5.58 -10.22
CA HIS A 112 -31.22 -5.91 -9.64
C HIS A 112 -31.80 -4.70 -8.90
N PRO A 113 -32.33 -3.68 -9.62
CA PRO A 113 -32.93 -2.50 -9.02
C PRO A 113 -34.25 -2.78 -8.30
#